data_AF-A0A2P8PXS6-F1
#
_entry.id   AF-A0A2P8PXS6-F1
#
_cell.length_a   1.000
_cell.length_b   1.000
_cell.length_c   1.000
_cell.angle_alpha   90.00
_cell.angle_beta   90.00
_cell.angle_gamma   90.00
#
_symmetry.space_group_name_H-M   'P 1'
#
loop_
_entity.id
_entity.type
_entity.pdbx_description
1 polymer ?
#
loop_
_entity_poly.entity_id
_entity_poly.type
_entity_poly.pdbx_seq_one_letter_code
_entity_poly.pdbx_strand_id
1 'polypeptide(L)'
;MTDSDSVALRSEAIALLQKERADLSVTFTLPVMPSGLDDDGVALLESANDNGVVVSTVNIMTMNYGSSYDEDMGDYAKTSARAAHDQLKEIFGLSDAGAWKGLALTSMLGVNDVDNETFTLADAAEVRAFAEQKGVAWVSMWSTFRDQQCEGDDAASDDAATNCSGVEQGAGDFGEAFTG
;
A
#
# COMPACT_ATOMS: atom_id res chain seq x y z
N MET A 1 -1.35 -4.58 -16.16
CA MET A 1 -2.81 -4.36 -16.21
C MET A 1 -3.16 -3.63 -17.50
N THR A 2 -2.67 -4.13 -18.64
CA THR A 2 -2.42 -3.31 -19.83
C THR A 2 -3.53 -3.35 -20.89
N ASP A 3 -4.53 -4.22 -20.73
CA ASP A 3 -5.64 -4.32 -21.67
C ASP A 3 -6.70 -3.25 -21.33
N SER A 4 -6.72 -2.17 -22.13
CA SER A 4 -7.59 -1.01 -21.89
C SER A 4 -9.07 -1.37 -21.89
N ASP A 5 -9.48 -2.32 -22.72
CA ASP A 5 -10.88 -2.74 -22.82
C ASP A 5 -11.33 -3.45 -21.53
N SER A 6 -10.49 -4.33 -20.99
CA SER A 6 -10.73 -4.99 -19.70
C SER A 6 -10.73 -4.00 -18.53
N VAL A 7 -9.88 -2.96 -18.58
CA VAL A 7 -9.84 -1.90 -17.57
C VAL A 7 -11.13 -1.07 -17.61
N ALA A 8 -11.56 -0.63 -18.78
CA ALA A 8 -12.82 0.11 -18.95
C ALA A 8 -14.03 -0.73 -18.50
N LEU A 9 -14.10 -1.99 -18.91
CA LEU A 9 -15.18 -2.89 -18.51
C LEU A 9 -15.27 -3.08 -16.98
N ARG A 10 -14.12 -3.14 -16.29
CA ARG A 10 -14.08 -3.17 -14.82
C ARG A 10 -14.68 -1.90 -14.22
N SER A 11 -14.26 -0.74 -14.72
CA SER A 11 -14.72 0.56 -14.24
C SER A 11 -16.23 0.73 -14.44
N GLU A 12 -16.76 0.37 -15.61
CA GLU A 12 -18.19 0.37 -15.91
C GLU A 12 -18.98 -0.54 -14.94
N ALA A 13 -18.48 -1.76 -14.70
CA ALA A 13 -19.11 -2.71 -13.80
C ALA A 13 -19.14 -2.19 -12.35
N ILE A 14 -18.05 -1.58 -11.87
CA ILE A 14 -17.99 -0.99 -10.52
C ILE A 14 -18.97 0.20 -10.42
N ALA A 15 -19.00 1.08 -11.42
CA ALA A 15 -19.90 2.22 -11.44
C ALA A 15 -21.38 1.78 -11.44
N LEU A 16 -21.71 0.69 -12.14
CA LEU A 16 -23.04 0.08 -12.08
C LEU A 16 -23.37 -0.45 -10.69
N LEU A 17 -22.44 -1.18 -10.05
CA LEU A 17 -22.64 -1.68 -8.70
C LEU A 17 -22.86 -0.57 -7.67
N GLN A 18 -22.15 0.55 -7.78
CA GLN A 18 -22.34 1.72 -6.90
C GLN A 18 -23.69 2.42 -7.13
N LYS A 19 -24.24 2.39 -8.35
CA LYS A 19 -25.61 2.87 -8.61
C LYS A 19 -26.66 1.99 -7.93
N GLU A 20 -26.43 0.68 -7.87
CA GLU A 20 -27.34 -0.28 -7.22
C GLU A 20 -27.18 -0.35 -5.70
N ARG A 21 -25.98 -0.02 -5.20
CA ARG A 21 -25.60 -0.08 -3.79
C ARG A 21 -24.89 1.21 -3.40
N ALA A 22 -25.68 2.19 -2.98
CA ALA A 22 -25.18 3.53 -2.65
C ALA A 22 -24.19 3.56 -1.46
N ASP A 23 -24.13 2.50 -0.66
CA ASP A 23 -23.20 2.31 0.46
C ASP A 23 -21.91 1.54 0.08
N LEU A 24 -21.77 1.13 -1.19
CA LEU A 24 -20.60 0.39 -1.66
C LEU A 24 -19.35 1.29 -1.74
N SER A 25 -18.42 1.08 -0.81
CA SER A 25 -17.07 1.66 -0.83
C SER A 25 -16.15 0.86 -1.76
N VAL A 26 -15.32 1.57 -2.53
CA VAL A 26 -14.39 0.97 -3.49
C VAL A 26 -12.96 1.39 -3.14
N THR A 27 -12.07 0.42 -3.05
CA THR A 27 -10.65 0.62 -2.81
C THR A 27 -9.82 -0.12 -3.85
N PHE A 28 -8.85 0.57 -4.44
CA PHE A 28 -7.84 -0.04 -5.29
C PHE A 28 -6.57 -0.25 -4.48
N THR A 29 -6.10 -1.50 -4.41
CA THR A 29 -4.78 -1.80 -3.82
C THR A 29 -3.77 -2.01 -4.94
N LEU A 30 -2.74 -1.17 -5.02
CA LEU A 30 -1.84 -1.07 -6.16
C LEU A 30 -0.36 -1.13 -5.75
N PRO A 31 0.52 -1.72 -6.57
CA PRO A 31 1.97 -1.60 -6.37
C PRO A 31 2.40 -0.14 -6.50
N VAL A 32 3.49 0.22 -5.83
CA VAL A 32 4.04 1.58 -5.85
C VAL A 32 5.56 1.54 -5.79
N MET A 33 6.19 2.50 -6.44
CA MET A 33 7.64 2.72 -6.38
C MET A 33 7.92 4.03 -5.63
N PRO A 34 9.17 4.36 -5.26
CA PRO A 34 9.49 5.69 -4.72
C PRO A 34 9.10 6.83 -5.66
N SER A 35 9.00 6.55 -6.98
CA SER A 35 8.50 7.48 -7.99
C SER A 35 6.96 7.57 -8.09
N GLY A 36 6.21 6.77 -7.33
CA GLY A 36 4.74 6.71 -7.37
C GLY A 36 4.21 5.44 -8.04
N LEU A 37 2.92 5.49 -8.41
CA LEU A 37 2.26 4.47 -9.23
C LEU A 37 2.89 4.45 -10.63
N ASP A 38 2.96 3.27 -11.23
CA ASP A 38 3.35 3.14 -12.63
C ASP A 38 2.22 3.58 -13.58
N ASP A 39 2.53 3.67 -14.88
CA ASP A 39 1.60 4.12 -15.91
C ASP A 39 0.31 3.25 -15.94
N ASP A 40 0.44 1.95 -15.66
CA ASP A 40 -0.68 1.01 -15.60
C ASP A 40 -1.61 1.31 -14.42
N GLY A 41 -1.04 1.56 -13.24
CA GLY A 41 -1.77 1.93 -12.03
C GLY A 41 -2.46 3.29 -12.19
N VAL A 42 -1.79 4.26 -12.81
CA VAL A 42 -2.38 5.57 -13.14
C VAL A 42 -3.55 5.40 -14.11
N ALA A 43 -3.35 4.70 -15.23
CA ALA A 43 -4.38 4.49 -16.25
C ALA A 43 -5.62 3.75 -15.69
N LEU A 44 -5.44 2.83 -14.74
CA LEU A 44 -6.53 2.18 -14.03
C LEU A 44 -7.38 3.18 -13.23
N LEU A 45 -6.74 4.07 -12.47
CA LEU A 45 -7.43 5.06 -11.65
C LEU A 45 -8.11 6.14 -12.49
N GLU A 46 -7.47 6.59 -13.56
CA GLU A 46 -8.07 7.49 -14.56
C GLU A 46 -9.31 6.86 -15.19
N SER A 47 -9.22 5.60 -15.63
CA SER A 47 -10.38 4.87 -16.17
C SER A 47 -11.53 4.79 -15.17
N ALA A 48 -11.23 4.52 -13.89
CA ALA A 48 -12.25 4.48 -12.84
C ALA A 48 -12.94 5.85 -12.69
N ASN A 49 -12.15 6.93 -12.63
CA ASN A 49 -12.64 8.30 -12.53
C ASN A 49 -13.52 8.69 -13.73
N ASP A 50 -13.05 8.42 -14.95
CA ASP A 50 -13.74 8.77 -16.20
C ASP A 50 -15.08 8.02 -16.38
N ASN A 51 -15.19 6.81 -15.82
CA ASN A 51 -16.42 6.02 -15.84
C ASN A 51 -17.34 6.29 -14.63
N GLY A 52 -17.00 7.26 -13.78
CA GLY A 52 -17.83 7.68 -12.66
C GLY A 52 -17.80 6.74 -11.45
N VAL A 53 -16.73 5.95 -11.30
CA VAL A 53 -16.48 5.19 -10.07
C VAL A 53 -16.12 6.18 -8.96
N VAL A 54 -16.84 6.11 -7.84
CA VAL A 54 -16.48 6.84 -6.63
C VAL A 54 -15.43 6.03 -5.88
N VAL A 55 -14.16 6.31 -6.15
CA VAL A 55 -13.03 5.69 -5.45
C VAL A 55 -12.94 6.26 -4.05
N SER A 56 -13.13 5.41 -3.05
CA SER A 56 -13.11 5.83 -1.64
C SER A 56 -11.68 5.96 -1.13
N THR A 57 -10.79 5.05 -1.55
CA THR A 57 -9.38 5.07 -1.14
C THR A 57 -8.51 4.37 -2.18
N VAL A 58 -7.28 4.84 -2.34
CA VAL A 58 -6.20 4.12 -3.04
C VAL A 58 -5.20 3.65 -1.99
N ASN A 59 -5.03 2.34 -1.89
CA ASN A 59 -4.14 1.68 -0.95
C ASN A 59 -2.86 1.26 -1.69
N ILE A 60 -1.73 1.87 -1.37
CA ILE A 60 -0.46 1.54 -2.03
C ILE A 60 0.31 0.48 -1.25
N MET A 61 0.85 -0.49 -1.96
CA MET A 61 1.68 -1.56 -1.40
C MET A 61 3.13 -1.08 -1.29
N THR A 62 3.51 -0.51 -0.15
CA THR A 62 4.86 -0.01 0.15
C THR A 62 5.80 -1.18 0.49
N MET A 63 6.10 -1.99 -0.51
CA MET A 63 6.88 -3.24 -0.42
C MET A 63 7.46 -3.59 -1.79
N ASN A 64 8.49 -4.43 -1.81
CA ASN A 64 9.05 -5.02 -3.04
C ASN A 64 9.45 -3.95 -4.08
N TYR A 65 10.24 -2.96 -3.65
CA TYR A 65 10.72 -1.86 -4.49
C TYR A 65 11.76 -2.32 -5.53
N GLY A 66 12.41 -3.45 -5.29
CA GLY A 66 13.37 -4.05 -6.21
C GLY A 66 14.81 -3.80 -5.80
N SER A 67 15.70 -4.73 -6.18
CA SER A 67 17.04 -4.87 -5.60
C SER A 67 18.00 -3.70 -5.81
N SER A 68 17.63 -2.69 -6.61
CA SER A 68 18.41 -1.45 -6.77
C SER A 68 18.14 -0.42 -5.67
N TYR A 69 17.15 -0.65 -4.82
CA TYR A 69 16.80 0.18 -3.68
C TYR A 69 17.39 -0.46 -2.42
N ASP A 70 18.40 0.17 -1.84
CA ASP A 70 19.21 -0.36 -0.72
C ASP A 70 19.20 0.55 0.52
N GLU A 71 18.27 1.51 0.58
CA GLU A 71 18.05 2.41 1.71
C GLU A 71 16.92 1.93 2.64
N ASP A 72 16.54 2.78 3.58
CA ASP A 72 15.55 2.51 4.63
C ASP A 72 14.11 2.32 4.08
N MET A 73 13.43 1.27 4.53
CA MET A 73 12.12 0.88 4.01
C MET A 73 11.01 1.85 4.45
N GLY A 74 11.11 2.43 5.65
CA GLY A 74 10.23 3.49 6.12
C GLY A 74 10.35 4.75 5.27
N ASP A 75 11.57 5.17 4.94
CA ASP A 75 11.84 6.28 4.02
C ASP A 75 11.28 6.05 2.62
N TYR A 76 11.41 4.83 2.07
CA TYR A 76 10.77 4.48 0.80
C TYR A 76 9.25 4.53 0.88
N ALA A 77 8.64 3.99 1.94
CA ALA A 77 7.19 4.07 2.14
C ALA A 77 6.70 5.53 2.16
N LYS A 78 7.39 6.41 2.90
CA LYS A 78 7.08 7.85 2.98
C LYS A 78 7.27 8.55 1.62
N THR A 79 8.29 8.18 0.87
CA THR A 79 8.60 8.76 -0.45
C THR A 79 7.56 8.35 -1.49
N SER A 80 7.27 7.05 -1.58
CA SER A 80 6.19 6.50 -2.41
C SER A 80 4.84 7.13 -2.10
N ALA A 81 4.52 7.32 -0.82
CA ALA A 81 3.26 7.94 -0.40
C ALA A 81 3.12 9.39 -0.90
N ARG A 82 4.22 10.17 -0.93
CA ARG A 82 4.20 11.55 -1.45
C ARG A 82 4.00 11.57 -2.96
N ALA A 83 4.70 10.70 -3.69
CA ALA A 83 4.54 10.61 -5.14
C ALA A 83 3.12 10.17 -5.53
N ALA A 84 2.60 9.13 -4.87
CA ALA A 84 1.22 8.68 -5.07
C ALA A 84 0.21 9.78 -4.70
N HIS A 85 0.41 10.49 -3.59
CA HIS A 85 -0.44 11.61 -3.20
C HIS A 85 -0.54 12.68 -4.31
N ASP A 86 0.58 13.05 -4.93
CA ASP A 86 0.59 14.05 -6.01
C ASP A 86 -0.16 13.54 -7.25
N GLN A 87 0.02 12.27 -7.61
CA GLN A 87 -0.76 11.63 -8.68
C GLN A 87 -2.27 11.62 -8.36
N LEU A 88 -2.68 11.31 -7.13
CA LEU A 88 -4.09 11.31 -6.74
C LEU A 88 -4.73 12.69 -6.81
N LYS A 89 -3.97 13.76 -6.52
CA LYS A 89 -4.46 15.14 -6.68
C LYS A 89 -4.78 15.46 -8.13
N GLU A 90 -3.91 15.02 -9.04
CA GLU A 90 -4.07 15.25 -10.48
C GLU A 90 -5.23 14.43 -11.04
N ILE A 91 -5.25 13.12 -10.78
CA ILE A 91 -6.26 12.18 -11.32
C ILE A 91 -7.67 12.54 -10.86
N PHE A 92 -7.85 12.81 -9.55
CA PHE A 92 -9.17 12.98 -8.95
C PHE A 92 -9.54 14.45 -8.69
N GLY A 93 -8.66 15.41 -9.03
CA GLY A 93 -8.89 16.83 -8.77
C GLY A 93 -9.02 17.16 -7.27
N LEU A 94 -8.33 16.41 -6.41
CA LEU A 94 -8.45 16.53 -4.96
C LEU A 94 -7.63 17.69 -4.40
N SER A 95 -8.13 18.27 -3.30
CA SER A 95 -7.29 19.12 -2.44
C SER A 95 -6.16 18.30 -1.81
N ASP A 96 -5.11 18.97 -1.35
CA ASP A 96 -3.97 18.33 -0.67
C ASP A 96 -4.42 17.43 0.50
N ALA A 97 -5.21 17.96 1.43
CA ALA A 97 -5.76 17.18 2.54
C ALA A 97 -6.74 16.09 2.08
N GLY A 98 -7.39 16.27 0.93
CA GLY A 98 -8.30 15.28 0.35
C GLY A 98 -7.56 14.07 -0.20
N ALA A 99 -6.43 14.30 -0.88
CA ALA A 99 -5.59 13.23 -1.42
C ALA A 99 -4.95 12.40 -0.31
N TRP A 100 -4.46 13.01 0.78
CA TRP A 100 -3.99 12.25 1.94
C TRP A 100 -5.09 11.40 2.56
N LYS A 101 -6.29 11.98 2.79
CA LYS A 101 -7.45 11.24 3.31
C LYS A 101 -7.95 10.13 2.40
N GLY A 102 -7.65 10.18 1.11
CA GLY A 102 -7.97 9.16 0.12
C GLY A 102 -6.83 8.16 -0.13
N LEU A 103 -5.70 8.29 0.57
CA LEU A 103 -4.55 7.39 0.44
C LEU A 103 -4.47 6.46 1.65
N ALA A 104 -4.10 5.21 1.44
CA ALA A 104 -3.74 4.25 2.48
C ALA A 104 -2.42 3.55 2.14
N LEU A 105 -1.73 3.05 3.16
CA LEU A 105 -0.41 2.40 3.01
C LEU A 105 -0.49 0.97 3.53
N THR A 106 -0.06 0.00 2.73
CA THR A 106 0.13 -1.40 3.17
C THR A 106 1.58 -1.79 3.03
N SER A 107 2.25 -2.05 4.15
CA SER A 107 3.65 -2.48 4.18
C SER A 107 3.74 -3.99 4.40
N MET A 108 4.70 -4.66 3.76
CA MET A 108 4.99 -6.06 4.04
C MET A 108 5.95 -6.11 5.23
N LEU A 109 5.62 -6.89 6.25
CA LEU A 109 6.36 -6.90 7.52
C LEU A 109 7.68 -7.67 7.41
N GLY A 110 8.74 -7.23 8.06
CA GLY A 110 10.02 -7.94 8.07
C GLY A 110 10.57 -8.18 6.67
N VAL A 111 11.15 -9.35 6.43
CA VAL A 111 11.79 -9.73 5.17
C VAL A 111 10.77 -9.74 4.03
N ASN A 112 11.08 -9.04 2.95
CA ASN A 112 10.26 -8.94 1.74
C ASN A 112 10.70 -9.95 0.67
N ASP A 113 9.95 -10.03 -0.44
CA ASP A 113 10.24 -10.96 -1.55
C ASP A 113 11.47 -10.54 -2.39
N VAL A 114 12.00 -9.33 -2.14
CA VAL A 114 13.16 -8.76 -2.82
C VAL A 114 14.36 -8.83 -1.89
N ASP A 115 15.47 -9.39 -2.39
CA ASP A 115 16.72 -9.48 -1.65
C ASP A 115 17.13 -8.12 -1.05
N ASN A 116 17.53 -8.16 0.23
CA ASN A 116 17.96 -7.01 1.05
C ASN A 116 16.85 -6.02 1.44
N GLU A 117 15.57 -6.33 1.19
CA GLU A 117 14.47 -5.55 1.74
C GLU A 117 13.97 -6.16 3.05
N THR A 118 14.04 -5.40 4.14
CA THR A 118 13.48 -5.80 5.44
C THR A 118 12.79 -4.60 6.09
N PHE A 119 11.47 -4.69 6.26
CA PHE A 119 10.66 -3.70 6.94
C PHE A 119 10.63 -3.99 8.45
N THR A 120 11.32 -3.19 9.23
CA THR A 120 11.51 -3.37 10.68
C THR A 120 10.38 -2.76 11.51
N LEU A 121 10.34 -3.07 12.82
CA LEU A 121 9.44 -2.40 13.76
C LEU A 121 9.67 -0.88 13.85
N ALA A 122 10.89 -0.41 13.59
CA ALA A 122 11.18 1.02 13.52
C ALA A 122 10.48 1.65 12.31
N ASP A 123 10.58 1.01 11.14
CA ASP A 123 9.89 1.44 9.91
C ASP A 123 8.37 1.51 10.12
N ALA A 124 7.79 0.52 10.83
CA ALA A 124 6.36 0.51 11.17
C ALA A 124 5.96 1.76 11.98
N ALA A 125 6.74 2.10 13.01
CA ALA A 125 6.50 3.28 13.84
C ALA A 125 6.64 4.58 13.02
N GLU A 126 7.61 4.64 12.12
CA GLU A 126 7.80 5.80 11.23
C GLU A 126 6.63 5.99 10.26
N VAL A 127 6.21 4.91 9.61
CA VAL A 127 5.07 4.93 8.68
C VAL A 127 3.79 5.32 9.40
N ARG A 128 3.56 4.79 10.62
CA ARG A 128 2.42 5.19 11.46
C ARG A 128 2.45 6.67 11.80
N ALA A 129 3.57 7.17 12.32
CA ALA A 129 3.71 8.59 12.68
C ALA A 129 3.52 9.51 11.46
N PHE A 130 4.04 9.10 10.30
CA PHE A 130 3.83 9.81 9.04
C PHE A 130 2.35 9.83 8.64
N ALA A 131 1.68 8.68 8.71
CA ALA A 131 0.26 8.55 8.37
C ALA A 131 -0.62 9.44 9.26
N GLU A 132 -0.37 9.48 10.57
CA GLU A 132 -1.04 10.39 11.50
C GLU A 132 -0.78 11.86 11.18
N GLN A 133 0.48 12.22 10.93
CA GLN A 133 0.86 13.60 10.60
C GLN A 133 0.16 14.10 9.34
N LYS A 134 0.01 13.24 8.33
CA LYS A 134 -0.58 13.60 7.02
C LYS A 134 -2.10 13.43 6.98
N GLY A 135 -2.68 12.68 7.89
CA GLY A 135 -4.10 12.33 7.84
C GLY A 135 -4.40 11.31 6.73
N VAL A 136 -3.50 10.35 6.56
CA VAL A 136 -3.69 9.16 5.70
C VAL A 136 -4.91 8.38 6.19
N ALA A 137 -5.65 7.75 5.28
CA ALA A 137 -6.89 7.04 5.59
C ALA A 137 -6.69 5.91 6.60
N TRP A 138 -5.69 5.06 6.35
CA TRP A 138 -5.23 4.02 7.26
C TRP A 138 -3.85 3.49 6.86
N VAL A 139 -3.25 2.74 7.77
CA VAL A 139 -2.10 1.87 7.53
C VAL A 139 -2.52 0.42 7.74
N SER A 140 -1.97 -0.49 6.95
CA SER A 140 -2.18 -1.93 7.06
C SER A 140 -0.91 -2.70 6.76
N MET A 141 -0.95 -4.02 6.94
CA MET A 141 0.21 -4.89 6.84
C MET A 141 -0.04 -6.09 5.93
N TRP A 142 1.01 -6.57 5.27
CA TRP A 142 1.10 -7.91 4.71
C TRP A 142 2.06 -8.77 5.56
N SER A 143 1.58 -9.67 6.40
CA SER A 143 0.17 -9.93 6.72
C SER A 143 0.04 -10.31 8.19
N THR A 144 -1.19 -10.37 8.70
CA THR A 144 -1.47 -10.73 10.11
C THR A 144 -0.81 -12.04 10.53
N PHE A 145 -0.72 -13.04 9.64
CA PHE A 145 -0.07 -14.32 9.97
C PHE A 145 1.45 -14.23 10.02
N ARG A 146 2.04 -13.17 9.47
CA ARG A 146 3.48 -12.91 9.51
C ARG A 146 3.90 -12.12 10.74
N ASP A 147 2.96 -11.59 11.51
CA ASP A 147 3.24 -10.76 12.68
C ASP A 147 3.64 -11.60 13.92
N GLN A 148 4.70 -12.39 13.74
CA GLN A 148 5.34 -13.21 14.75
C GLN A 148 6.77 -13.53 14.30
N GLN A 149 7.63 -13.80 15.27
CA GLN A 149 9.01 -14.21 15.02
C GLN A 149 9.07 -15.58 14.33
N CYS A 150 10.02 -15.76 13.41
CA CYS A 150 10.27 -17.06 12.81
C CYS A 150 10.94 -18.03 13.78
N GLU A 151 10.62 -19.31 13.65
CA GLU A 151 11.23 -20.40 14.42
C GLU A 151 11.91 -21.42 13.49
N GLY A 152 12.89 -22.16 13.99
CA GLY A 152 13.53 -23.24 13.23
C GLY A 152 14.31 -22.76 12.00
N ASP A 153 14.22 -23.50 10.90
CA ASP A 153 14.96 -23.23 9.66
C ASP A 153 14.54 -21.88 9.02
N ASP A 154 13.29 -21.46 9.22
CA ASP A 154 12.77 -20.18 8.72
C ASP A 154 13.43 -18.97 9.42
N ALA A 155 13.96 -19.14 10.63
CA ALA A 155 14.65 -18.06 11.36
C ALA A 155 16.05 -17.76 10.82
N ALA A 156 16.62 -18.66 10.01
CA ALA A 156 17.93 -18.51 9.40
C ALA A 156 17.85 -18.25 7.88
N SER A 157 16.64 -18.11 7.34
CA SER A 157 16.38 -17.86 5.93
C SER A 157 16.35 -16.36 5.64
N ASP A 158 17.00 -15.95 4.55
CA ASP A 158 16.87 -14.60 3.99
C ASP A 158 15.66 -14.49 3.04
N ASP A 159 14.93 -15.59 2.81
CA ASP A 159 13.71 -15.62 1.98
C ASP A 159 12.47 -15.21 2.79
N ALA A 160 11.54 -14.50 2.16
CA ALA A 160 10.26 -14.14 2.76
C ALA A 160 9.43 -15.37 3.17
N ALA A 161 9.17 -15.50 4.48
CA ALA A 161 8.28 -16.52 5.02
C ALA A 161 6.80 -16.10 4.91
N THR A 162 5.90 -17.08 4.80
CA THR A 162 4.45 -16.85 4.66
C THR A 162 3.72 -16.69 6.01
N ASN A 163 4.32 -17.15 7.10
CA ASN A 163 3.73 -17.27 8.43
C ASN A 163 4.58 -16.66 9.55
N CYS A 164 5.64 -15.92 9.21
CA CYS A 164 6.43 -15.14 10.15
C CYS A 164 7.15 -14.01 9.39
N SER A 165 7.72 -13.05 10.12
CA SER A 165 8.28 -11.83 9.52
C SER A 165 9.76 -11.96 9.15
N GLY A 166 10.50 -12.87 9.77
CA GLY A 166 11.96 -12.95 9.62
C GLY A 166 12.73 -11.92 10.45
N VAL A 167 12.06 -11.16 11.32
CA VAL A 167 12.72 -10.24 12.26
C VAL A 167 12.48 -10.66 13.72
N GLU A 168 13.34 -10.19 14.63
CA GLU A 168 13.14 -10.37 16.07
C GLU A 168 11.95 -9.50 16.52
N GLN A 169 10.91 -10.13 17.07
CA GLN A 169 9.70 -9.47 17.53
C GLN A 169 8.90 -10.36 18.51
N GLY A 170 8.01 -9.76 19.29
CA GLY A 170 6.87 -10.44 19.89
C GLY A 170 5.74 -10.70 18.88
N ALA A 171 4.84 -11.62 19.22
CA ALA A 171 3.65 -11.87 18.42
C ALA A 171 2.69 -10.67 18.51
N GLY A 172 2.38 -10.05 17.36
CA GLY A 172 1.50 -8.88 17.29
C GLY A 172 2.20 -7.52 17.38
N ASP A 173 3.53 -7.48 17.49
CA ASP A 173 4.28 -6.23 17.69
C ASP A 173 4.10 -5.24 16.52
N PHE A 174 4.01 -5.73 15.27
CA PHE A 174 3.74 -4.84 14.14
C PHE A 174 2.31 -4.32 14.16
N GLY A 175 1.34 -5.13 14.58
CA GLY A 175 -0.03 -4.71 14.82
C GLY A 175 -0.14 -3.63 15.88
N GLU A 176 0.60 -3.76 16.98
CA GLU A 176 0.70 -2.71 18.00
C GLU A 176 1.32 -1.44 17.42
N ALA A 177 2.46 -1.55 16.72
CA ALA A 177 3.13 -0.42 16.09
C ALA A 177 2.24 0.34 15.09
N PHE A 178 1.38 -0.37 14.33
CA PHE A 178 0.45 0.24 13.39
C PHE A 178 -0.85 0.75 14.01
N THR A 179 -1.18 0.39 15.25
CA THR A 179 -2.42 0.85 15.92
C THR A 179 -2.22 2.07 16.81
N GLY A 180 -1.01 2.26 17.35
CA GLY A 180 -0.63 3.41 18.19
C GLY A 180 -1.04 3.24 19.64
#